data_AF-A0A1Y4HUF7-F1
#
_entry.id   AF-A0A1Y4HUF7-F1
#
_cell.length_a   1.000
_cell.length_b   1.000
_cell.length_c   1.000
_cell.angle_alpha   90.00
_cell.angle_beta   90.00
_cell.angle_gamma   90.00
#
_symmetry.space_group_name_H-M   'P 1'
#
loop_
_entity.id
_entity.type
_entity.pdbx_description
1 polymer ?
#
loop_
_entity_poly.entity_id
_entity_poly.type
_entity_poly.pdbx_seq_one_letter_code
_entity_poly.pdbx_strand_id
1 'polypeptide(L)'
;MPRIIPIRDLKDTTAISQMCKESREPVFITKNGYGDMVIMSMEAYEERMLLLDAEQKLAAAEEEIHQGRAVEASLSFRRLREKHGLSC
;
A
#
# COMPACT_ATOMS: atom_id res chain seq x y z
N MET A 1 -4.15 -11.80 -13.59
CA MET A 1 -4.64 -12.93 -12.77
C MET A 1 -3.52 -13.37 -11.84
N PRO A 2 -3.80 -13.56 -10.54
CA PRO A 2 -2.78 -13.99 -9.58
C PRO A 2 -2.24 -15.38 -9.92
N ARG A 3 -0.93 -15.54 -9.87
CA ARG A 3 -0.28 -16.83 -10.13
C ARG A 3 -0.32 -17.68 -8.88
N ILE A 4 -0.62 -18.97 -9.02
CA ILE A 4 -0.68 -19.94 -7.92
C ILE A 4 0.28 -21.08 -8.24
N ILE A 5 1.24 -21.35 -7.36
CA ILE A 5 2.21 -22.46 -7.52
C ILE A 5 2.30 -23.31 -6.25
N PRO A 6 2.68 -24.58 -6.34
CA PRO A 6 2.90 -25.42 -5.17
C PRO A 6 4.22 -25.07 -4.46
N ILE A 7 4.26 -25.25 -3.13
CA ILE A 7 5.43 -24.94 -2.29
C ILE A 7 6.72 -25.64 -2.73
N ARG A 8 6.60 -26.80 -3.39
CA ARG A 8 7.75 -27.56 -3.89
C ARG A 8 8.52 -26.83 -5.01
N ASP A 9 7.87 -25.88 -5.68
CA ASP A 9 8.46 -25.11 -6.77
C ASP A 9 9.35 -23.96 -6.23
N LEU A 10 9.27 -23.65 -4.93
CA LEU A 10 10.16 -22.69 -4.27
C LEU A 10 11.64 -23.12 -4.25
N LYS A 11 11.93 -24.39 -4.56
CA LYS A 11 13.30 -24.90 -4.65
C LYS A 11 14.12 -24.21 -5.76
N ASP A 12 13.46 -23.71 -6.82
CA ASP A 12 14.11 -22.96 -7.89
C ASP A 12 14.05 -21.46 -7.57
N THR A 13 14.96 -21.02 -6.69
CA THR A 13 14.99 -19.64 -6.21
C THR A 13 15.27 -18.63 -7.32
N THR A 14 15.98 -19.04 -8.38
CA THR A 14 16.26 -18.19 -9.54
C THR A 14 14.97 -17.92 -10.32
N ALA A 15 14.20 -18.97 -10.64
CA ALA A 15 12.93 -18.82 -11.34
C ALA A 15 11.92 -18.01 -10.52
N ILE A 16 11.87 -18.23 -9.20
CA ILE A 16 11.00 -17.47 -8.30
C ILE A 16 11.40 -15.98 -8.23
N SER A 17 12.70 -15.69 -8.08
CA SER A 17 13.19 -14.31 -8.06
C SER A 17 12.85 -13.57 -9.35
N GLN A 18 13.03 -14.23 -10.50
CA GLN A 18 12.64 -13.67 -11.79
C GLN A 18 11.13 -13.46 -11.89
N MET A 19 10.33 -14.44 -11.47
CA MET A 19 8.87 -14.35 -11.46
C MET A 19 8.37 -13.15 -10.65
N CYS A 20 8.93 -12.94 -9.45
CA CYS A 20 8.58 -11.83 -8.58
C CYS A 20 9.04 -10.45 -9.11
N LYS A 21 10.09 -10.41 -9.93
CA LYS A 21 10.56 -9.16 -10.57
C LYS A 21 9.74 -8.80 -11.80
N GLU A 22 9.40 -9.78 -12.63
CA GLU A 22 8.59 -9.57 -13.83
C GLU A 22 7.12 -9.30 -13.50
N SER A 23 6.64 -9.84 -12.38
CA SER A 23 5.27 -9.64 -11.92
C SER A 23 5.19 -8.55 -10.86
N ARG A 24 4.36 -7.54 -11.10
CA ARG A 24 3.92 -6.58 -10.06
C ARG A 24 2.79 -7.13 -9.18
N GLU A 25 2.43 -8.39 -9.38
CA GLU A 25 1.33 -9.04 -8.67
C GLU A 25 1.85 -10.13 -7.72
N PRO A 26 1.15 -10.37 -6.59
CA PRO A 26 1.47 -11.45 -5.67
C PRO A 26 1.42 -12.83 -6.36
N VAL A 27 2.39 -13.67 -6.01
CA VAL A 27 2.38 -15.10 -6.32
C VAL A 27 1.93 -15.85 -5.08
N PHE A 28 0.85 -16.61 -5.21
CA PHE A 28 0.27 -17.41 -4.14
C PHE A 28 0.89 -18.79 -4.14
N ILE A 29 1.24 -19.27 -2.95
CA ILE A 29 1.85 -20.57 -2.76
C ILE A 29 0.85 -21.48 -2.07
N THR A 30 0.75 -22.70 -2.58
CA THR A 30 -0.11 -23.74 -2.01
C THR A 30 0.70 -24.89 -1.41
N LYS A 31 0.22 -25.43 -0.30
CA LYS A 31 0.75 -26.63 0.34
C LYS A 31 -0.40 -27.61 0.55
N ASN A 32 -0.29 -28.80 -0.04
CA ASN A 32 -1.33 -29.83 -0.01
C ASN A 32 -2.72 -29.33 -0.48
N GLY A 33 -2.76 -28.43 -1.47
CA GLY A 33 -4.00 -27.88 -2.02
C GLY A 33 -4.57 -26.69 -1.25
N TYR A 34 -3.97 -26.29 -0.12
CA TYR A 34 -4.38 -25.13 0.66
C TYR A 34 -3.43 -23.96 0.42
N GLY A 35 -3.95 -22.73 0.46
CA GLY A 35 -3.12 -21.53 0.46
C GLY A 35 -2.24 -21.49 1.71
N ASP A 36 -0.95 -21.22 1.53
CA ASP A 36 0.08 -21.29 2.58
C ASP A 36 0.78 -19.94 2.76
N MET A 37 1.27 -19.35 1.67
CA MET A 37 1.98 -18.07 1.71
C MET A 37 1.79 -17.27 0.41
N VAL A 38 2.19 -16.00 0.45
CA VAL A 38 2.25 -15.09 -0.71
C VAL A 38 3.66 -14.55 -0.82
N ILE A 39 4.21 -14.51 -2.02
CA ILE A 39 5.53 -13.94 -2.31
C ILE A 39 5.42 -12.89 -3.41
N MET A 40 6.27 -11.87 -3.33
CA MET A 40 6.39 -10.78 -4.30
C MET A 40 7.79 -10.18 -4.21
N SER A 41 8.18 -9.33 -5.18
CA SER A 41 9.40 -8.54 -5.05
C SER A 41 9.26 -7.50 -3.94
N MET A 42 10.40 -7.06 -3.40
CA MET A 42 10.42 -6.00 -2.37
C MET A 42 9.79 -4.71 -2.91
N GLU A 43 10.12 -4.32 -4.14
CA GLU A 43 9.55 -3.15 -4.82
C GLU A 43 8.02 -3.24 -4.90
N ALA A 44 7.47 -4.35 -5.40
CA ALA A 44 6.02 -4.53 -5.49
C ALA A 44 5.34 -4.52 -4.11
N TYR A 45 6.01 -5.05 -3.07
CA TYR A 45 5.51 -4.99 -1.70
C TYR A 45 5.44 -3.56 -1.18
N GLU A 46 6.53 -2.81 -1.31
CA GLU A 46 6.63 -1.42 -0.85
C GLU A 46 5.63 -0.51 -1.57
N GLU A 47 5.49 -0.64 -2.89
CA GLU A 47 4.49 0.09 -3.68
C GLU A 47 3.07 -0.18 -3.19
N ARG A 48 2.73 -1.45 -2.92
CA ARG A 48 1.40 -1.82 -2.40
C ARG A 48 1.14 -1.28 -1.00
N MET A 49 2.14 -1.35 -0.12
CA MET A 49 2.01 -0.81 1.24
C MET A 49 1.85 0.71 1.23
N LEU A 50 2.56 1.42 0.34
CA LEU A 50 2.40 2.85 0.15
C LEU A 50 1.00 3.21 -0.35
N LEU A 51 0.48 2.46 -1.33
CA LEU A 51 -0.87 2.69 -1.85
C LEU A 51 -1.93 2.47 -0.77
N LEU A 52 -1.82 1.39 0.01
CA LEU A 52 -2.75 1.10 1.11
C LEU A 52 -2.75 2.20 2.18
N ASP A 53 -1.57 2.72 2.54
CA ASP A 53 -1.46 3.85 3.48
C ASP A 53 -2.12 5.12 2.91
N ALA A 54 -1.92 5.41 1.62
CA ALA A 54 -2.57 6.54 0.96
C ALA A 54 -4.11 6.38 0.93
N GLU A 55 -4.61 5.19 0.59
CA GLU A 55 -6.04 4.88 0.59
C GLU A 55 -6.66 5.04 1.99
N GLN A 56 -6.00 4.56 3.04
CA GLN A 56 -6.45 4.73 4.42
C GLN A 56 -6.54 6.21 4.81
N LYS A 57 -5.54 7.01 4.44
CA LYS A 57 -5.54 8.46 4.70
C LYS A 57 -6.65 9.19 3.94
N LEU A 58 -6.89 8.81 2.69
CA LEU A 58 -7.97 9.37 1.88
C LEU A 58 -9.34 9.03 2.48
N ALA A 59 -9.58 7.77 2.84
CA ALA A 59 -10.82 7.34 3.48
C ALA A 59 -11.08 8.07 4.80
N ALA A 60 -10.04 8.27 5.63
CA ALA A 60 -10.16 9.05 6.84
C ALA A 60 -10.51 10.53 6.57
N ALA A 61 -9.88 11.14 5.55
CA ALA A 61 -10.17 12.52 5.15
C ALA A 61 -11.59 12.68 4.59
N GLU A 62 -12.07 11.72 3.82
CA GLU A 62 -13.45 11.69 3.31
C GLU A 62 -14.47 11.64 4.45
N GLU A 63 -14.22 10.82 5.47
CA GLU A 63 -15.08 10.75 6.66
C GLU A 63 -15.05 12.07 7.46
N GLU A 64 -13.88 12.72 7.58
CA GLU A 64 -13.79 14.05 8.21
C GLU A 64 -14.59 15.11 7.44
N ILE A 65 -14.57 15.07 6.12
CA ILE A 65 -15.41 15.95 5.28
C ILE A 65 -16.89 15.64 5.52
N HIS A 66 -17.28 14.36 5.52
CA HIS A 66 -18.66 13.94 5.73
C HIS A 66 -19.21 14.40 7.09
N GLN A 67 -18.38 14.35 8.13
CA GLN A 67 -18.72 14.81 9.49
C GLN A 67 -18.61 16.34 9.67
N GLY A 68 -18.27 17.10 8.62
CA GLY A 68 -18.12 18.56 8.69
C GLY A 68 -16.91 19.02 9.50
N ARG A 69 -15.90 18.15 9.71
CA ARG A 69 -14.66 18.46 10.42
C ARG A 69 -13.58 19.08 9.52
N ALA A 70 -13.81 19.13 8.21
CA ALA A 70 -12.93 19.81 7.27
C ALA A 70 -12.94 21.34 7.48
N VAL A 71 -11.78 21.97 7.28
CA VAL A 71 -11.61 23.42 7.42
C VAL A 71 -11.16 24.00 6.08
N GLU A 72 -11.76 25.14 5.72
CA GLU A 72 -11.32 25.98 4.60
C GLU A 72 -9.80 26.19 4.59
N ALA A 73 -9.18 25.93 3.43
CA ALA A 73 -7.73 25.97 3.30
C ALA A 73 -7.16 27.34 3.70
N SER A 74 -7.84 28.42 3.30
CA SER A 74 -7.49 29.81 3.63
C SER A 74 -7.38 30.05 5.14
N LEU A 75 -8.37 29.56 5.91
CA LEU A 75 -8.41 29.66 7.37
C LEU A 75 -7.33 28.79 8.02
N SER A 76 -7.11 27.57 7.51
CA SER A 76 -6.05 26.67 7.99
C SER A 76 -4.66 27.29 7.82
N PHE A 77 -4.35 27.86 6.65
CA PHE A 77 -3.08 28.54 6.41
C PHE A 77 -2.90 29.79 7.27
N ARG A 78 -3.96 30.57 7.47
CA ARG A 78 -3.93 31.72 8.37
C ARG A 78 -3.59 31.30 9.80
N ARG A 79 -4.30 30.30 10.35
CA ARG A 79 -4.04 29.75 11.69
C ARG A 79 -2.60 29.24 11.84
N LEU A 80 -2.08 28.56 10.81
CA LEU A 80 -0.71 28.04 10.82
C LEU A 80 0.32 29.17 10.84
N ARG A 81 0.13 30.21 10.03
CA ARG A 81 1.02 31.38 10.01
C ARG A 81 0.99 32.14 11.34
N GLU A 82 -0.19 32.37 11.89
CA GLU A 82 -0.37 33.01 13.20
C GLU A 82 0.34 32.22 14.30
N LYS A 83 0.19 30.88 14.32
CA LYS A 83 0.86 30.00 15.30
C LYS A 83 2.40 30.11 15.25
N HIS A 84 2.97 30.36 14.08
CA HIS A 84 4.41 30.47 13.88
C HIS A 84 4.92 31.91 13.78
N GLY A 85 4.08 32.92 14.08
CA GLY A 85 4.48 34.33 14.05
C GLY A 85 4.78 34.88 12.65
N LEU A 86 4.25 34.24 11.61
CA LEU A 86 4.39 34.60 10.19
C LEU A 86 3.18 35.38 9.66
N SER A 87 2.33 35.90 10.55
CA SER A 87 1.22 36.79 10.21
C SER A 87 1.76 38.21 10.00
N CYS A 88 1.92 38.63 8.74
CA CYS A 88 2.00 40.06 8.40
C CYS A 88 0.60 40.68 8.41
#